data_AF-A0A8X7VBI4-F1
#
_entry.id   AF-A0A8X7VBI4-F1
#
_cell.length_a   1.000
_cell.length_b   1.000
_cell.length_c   1.000
_cell.angle_alpha   90.00
_cell.angle_beta   90.00
_cell.angle_gamma   90.00
#
_symmetry.space_group_name_H-M   'P 1'
#
loop_
_entity.id
_entity.type
_entity.pdbx_description
1 polymer ?
#
loop_
_entity_poly.entity_id
_entity_poly.type
_entity_poly.pdbx_seq_one_letter_code
_entity_poly.pdbx_strand_id
1 'polypeptide(L)'
;MSNGSVASRLKAKPALDWSTRKKIAIGAARGLFYLHEQCDPKIIHRDVKAANVLLDEFFEAVVGDFGLAKLLNHEDSHVTTAVRGTVGHIAPEYLSTGQSSEKTDVFGFGILLLELITGMRALEFGKTVSQKGAMLEWVRKLHKEMKVEELVDRELGTTYDRIEVGEMLQVALLCTQFLPAHRPKMSEVVQMLEGDGLAERWAASHNHSHFYHANMSYRSITSTDANGDNQTKHLFGSSGFDDEDDNHALDSFAMELSGPR
;
A
#
# COMPACT_ATOMS: atom_id res chain seq x y z
N MET A 1 22.09 -5.16 13.15
CA MET A 1 22.47 -6.24 12.22
C MET A 1 23.62 -5.76 11.34
N SER A 2 24.42 -6.67 10.79
CA SER A 2 25.71 -6.37 10.12
C SER A 2 25.58 -5.50 8.87
N ASN A 3 24.49 -5.61 8.11
CA ASN A 3 24.27 -4.82 6.89
C ASN A 3 23.31 -3.62 7.08
N GLY A 4 23.00 -3.25 8.34
CA GLY A 4 22.18 -2.09 8.66
C GLY A 4 20.70 -2.26 8.28
N SER A 5 20.03 -1.16 7.93
CA SER A 5 18.64 -1.17 7.44
C SER A 5 18.57 -1.12 5.92
N VAL A 6 17.48 -1.62 5.33
CA VAL A 6 17.21 -1.52 3.89
C VAL A 6 17.30 -0.06 3.43
N ALA A 7 16.74 0.90 4.18
CA ALA A 7 16.83 2.32 3.83
C ALA A 7 18.26 2.86 3.79
N SER A 8 19.14 2.41 4.69
CA SER A 8 20.57 2.77 4.65
C SER A 8 21.27 2.12 3.46
N ARG A 9 20.91 0.87 3.18
CA ARG A 9 21.57 0.06 2.16
C ARG A 9 21.17 0.45 0.74
N LEU A 10 19.93 0.88 0.51
CA LEU A 10 19.48 1.45 -0.78
C LEU A 10 20.29 2.70 -1.18
N LYS A 11 20.83 3.45 -0.21
CA LYS A 11 21.67 4.64 -0.48
C LYS A 11 23.17 4.32 -0.57
N ALA A 12 23.59 3.13 -0.16
CA ALA A 12 25.01 2.76 -0.09
C ALA A 12 25.55 2.24 -1.43
N LYS A 13 26.88 2.35 -1.62
CA LYS A 13 27.61 1.81 -2.79
C LYS A 13 28.45 0.58 -2.40
N PRO A 14 28.55 -0.45 -3.26
CA PRO A 14 27.83 -0.63 -4.53
C PRO A 14 26.30 -0.72 -4.30
N ALA A 15 25.46 -0.52 -5.32
CA ALA A 15 24.01 -0.63 -5.14
C ALA A 15 23.59 -2.07 -4.78
N LEU A 16 22.43 -2.25 -4.13
CA LEU A 16 21.83 -3.58 -4.03
C LEU A 16 21.35 -4.01 -5.41
N ASP A 17 21.82 -5.17 -5.88
CA ASP A 17 21.30 -5.78 -7.10
C ASP A 17 19.82 -6.17 -6.94
N TRP A 18 19.17 -6.36 -8.08
CA TRP A 18 17.74 -6.64 -8.15
C TRP A 18 17.36 -7.93 -7.42
N SER A 19 18.15 -9.00 -7.56
CA SER A 19 17.89 -10.30 -6.94
C SER A 19 17.87 -10.20 -5.41
N THR A 20 18.76 -9.40 -4.84
CA THR A 20 18.83 -9.13 -3.40
C THR A 20 17.62 -8.31 -2.95
N ARG A 21 17.16 -7.33 -3.74
CA ARG A 21 15.93 -6.57 -3.42
C ARG A 21 14.69 -7.47 -3.41
N LYS A 22 14.56 -8.39 -4.38
CA LYS A 22 13.49 -9.40 -4.42
C LYS A 22 13.54 -10.32 -3.20
N LYS A 23 14.73 -10.79 -2.84
CA LYS A 23 14.94 -11.60 -1.63
C LYS A 23 14.51 -10.87 -0.36
N ILE A 24 14.89 -9.59 -0.22
CA ILE A 24 14.49 -8.74 0.90
C ILE A 24 12.97 -8.58 0.98
N ALA A 25 12.30 -8.34 -0.16
CA ALA A 25 10.84 -8.23 -0.22
C ALA A 25 10.17 -9.52 0.29
N ILE A 26 10.61 -10.69 -0.17
CA ILE A 26 10.08 -11.99 0.26
C ILE A 26 10.33 -12.21 1.75
N GLY A 27 11.54 -11.95 2.24
CA GLY A 27 11.88 -12.13 3.67
C GLY A 27 11.05 -11.23 4.58
N ALA A 28 10.89 -9.95 4.22
CA ALA A 28 10.04 -9.02 4.95
C ALA A 28 8.56 -9.44 4.92
N ALA A 29 8.08 -9.93 3.76
CA ALA A 29 6.71 -10.44 3.63
C ALA A 29 6.45 -11.65 4.54
N ARG A 30 7.40 -12.60 4.58
CA ARG A 30 7.34 -13.76 5.48
C ARG A 30 7.34 -13.35 6.95
N GLY A 31 8.12 -12.34 7.32
CA GLY A 31 8.10 -11.76 8.66
C GLY A 31 6.73 -11.22 9.05
N LEU A 32 6.09 -10.44 8.18
CA LEU A 32 4.74 -9.91 8.44
C LEU A 32 3.66 -11.00 8.42
N PHE A 33 3.76 -11.97 7.51
CA PHE A 33 2.90 -13.15 7.50
C PHE A 33 2.92 -13.88 8.86
N TYR A 34 4.11 -14.10 9.42
CA TYR A 34 4.25 -14.68 10.75
C TYR A 34 3.52 -13.86 11.82
N LEU A 35 3.70 -12.54 11.83
CA LEU A 35 3.07 -11.64 12.80
C LEU A 35 1.54 -11.63 12.71
N HIS A 36 1.00 -11.66 11.49
CA HIS A 36 -0.43 -11.50 11.24
C HIS A 36 -1.23 -12.79 11.36
N GLU A 37 -0.63 -13.92 11.00
CA GLU A 37 -1.37 -15.17 10.77
C GLU A 37 -0.87 -16.35 11.64
N GLN A 38 0.33 -16.26 12.24
CA GLN A 38 0.90 -17.35 13.04
C GLN A 38 1.11 -17.00 14.52
N CYS A 39 1.06 -15.71 14.88
CA CYS A 39 1.06 -15.28 16.28
C CYS A 39 -0.35 -15.34 16.88
N ASP A 40 -0.45 -15.66 18.17
CA ASP A 40 -1.69 -15.57 18.94
C ASP A 40 -1.45 -14.83 20.27
N PRO A 41 -1.99 -13.60 20.45
CA PRO A 41 -2.79 -12.82 19.47
C PRO A 41 -1.95 -12.33 18.27
N LYS A 42 -2.62 -11.88 17.19
CA LYS A 42 -1.96 -11.25 16.03
C LYS A 42 -1.15 -10.03 16.49
N ILE A 43 -0.05 -9.76 15.80
CA ILE A 43 0.79 -8.58 16.04
C ILE A 43 0.69 -7.64 14.84
N ILE A 44 0.15 -6.44 15.06
CA ILE A 44 0.12 -5.36 14.06
C ILE A 44 1.35 -4.47 14.29
N HIS A 45 2.25 -4.41 13.31
CA HIS A 45 3.55 -3.75 13.39
C HIS A 45 3.45 -2.21 13.43
N ARG A 46 2.58 -1.63 12.58
CA ARG A 46 2.25 -0.19 12.47
C ARG A 46 3.35 0.74 11.96
N ASP A 47 4.58 0.27 11.77
CA ASP A 47 5.67 1.07 11.19
C ASP A 47 6.51 0.30 10.14
N VAL A 48 5.83 -0.36 9.20
CA VAL A 48 6.47 -1.09 8.11
C VAL A 48 7.07 -0.10 7.09
N LYS A 49 8.39 -0.11 6.94
CA LYS A 49 9.15 0.76 6.02
C LYS A 49 10.58 0.25 5.84
N ALA A 50 11.29 0.73 4.81
CA ALA A 50 12.68 0.32 4.57
C ALA A 50 13.63 0.61 5.75
N ALA A 51 13.35 1.61 6.58
CA ALA A 51 14.17 1.92 7.75
C ALA A 51 14.06 0.88 8.88
N ASN A 52 12.94 0.14 8.93
CA ASN A 52 12.63 -0.82 9.99
C ASN A 52 12.80 -2.28 9.52
N VAL A 53 13.20 -2.50 8.27
CA VAL A 53 13.70 -3.79 7.80
C VAL A 53 15.21 -3.78 7.88
N LEU A 54 15.76 -4.65 8.72
CA LEU A 54 17.19 -4.82 8.94
C LEU A 54 17.73 -5.98 8.11
N LEU A 55 19.04 -5.96 7.85
CA LEU A 55 19.73 -6.95 7.01
C LEU A 55 20.85 -7.64 7.79
N ASP A 56 20.82 -8.97 7.84
CA ASP A 56 21.93 -9.78 8.37
C ASP A 56 23.11 -9.86 7.40
N GLU A 57 24.11 -10.68 7.73
CA GLU A 57 25.34 -10.85 6.93
C GLU A 57 25.09 -11.48 5.55
N PHE A 58 23.96 -12.19 5.38
CA PHE A 58 23.53 -12.84 4.14
C PHE A 58 22.46 -12.04 3.38
N PHE A 59 22.24 -10.77 3.78
CA PHE A 59 21.18 -9.91 3.26
C PHE A 59 19.77 -10.50 3.44
N GLU A 60 19.56 -11.34 4.46
CA GLU A 60 18.22 -11.75 4.87
C GLU A 60 17.52 -10.60 5.58
N ALA A 61 16.26 -10.39 5.22
CA ALA A 61 15.42 -9.36 5.82
C ALA A 61 14.90 -9.78 7.19
N VAL A 62 15.06 -8.90 8.17
CA VAL A 62 14.48 -9.03 9.50
C VAL A 62 13.65 -7.80 9.81
N VAL A 63 12.35 -8.01 10.01
CA VAL A 63 11.43 -6.95 10.44
C VAL A 63 11.77 -6.58 11.89
N GLY A 64 12.05 -5.30 12.13
CA GLY A 64 12.43 -4.77 13.43
C GLY A 64 11.65 -3.51 13.80
N ASP A 65 11.94 -2.97 14.98
CA ASP A 65 11.26 -1.82 15.59
C ASP A 65 9.74 -2.04 15.84
N PHE A 66 9.47 -2.81 16.88
CA PHE A 66 8.12 -3.07 17.39
C PHE A 66 7.63 -1.99 18.36
N GLY A 67 8.25 -0.81 18.41
CA GLY A 67 7.91 0.25 19.37
C GLY A 67 6.48 0.78 19.24
N LEU A 68 5.85 0.60 18.07
CA LEU A 68 4.46 0.97 17.80
C LEU A 68 3.51 -0.24 17.74
N ALA A 69 4.02 -1.46 17.93
CA ALA A 69 3.25 -2.67 17.69
C ALA A 69 2.03 -2.78 18.63
N LYS A 70 0.99 -3.46 18.15
CA LYS A 70 -0.24 -3.74 18.90
C LYS A 70 -0.64 -5.19 18.76
N LEU A 71 -1.19 -5.74 19.84
CA LEU A 71 -1.82 -7.05 19.84
C LEU A 71 -3.27 -6.90 19.38
N LEU A 72 -3.74 -7.85 18.57
CA LEU A 72 -5.10 -7.91 18.05
C LEU A 72 -5.58 -9.36 18.10
N ASN A 73 -6.72 -9.64 18.76
CA ASN A 73 -7.24 -11.00 18.79
C ASN A 73 -7.67 -11.43 17.38
N HIS A 74 -7.69 -12.74 17.11
CA HIS A 74 -8.08 -13.24 15.79
C HIS A 74 -9.53 -12.91 15.41
N GLU A 75 -10.39 -12.76 16.41
CA GLU A 75 -11.81 -12.42 16.29
C GLU A 75 -12.04 -10.94 15.96
N ASP A 76 -11.08 -10.08 16.31
CA ASP A 76 -11.19 -8.64 16.15
C ASP A 76 -10.78 -8.21 14.73
N SER A 77 -11.56 -7.31 14.14
CA SER A 77 -11.27 -6.75 12.80
C SER A 77 -10.22 -5.64 12.82
N HIS A 78 -10.08 -4.95 13.96
CA HIS A 78 -9.17 -3.82 14.12
C HIS A 78 -8.93 -3.51 15.60
N VAL A 79 -7.87 -2.76 15.88
CA VAL A 79 -7.62 -2.10 17.16
C VAL A 79 -7.73 -0.59 16.97
N THR A 80 -8.58 0.06 17.76
CA THR A 80 -8.67 1.53 17.80
C THR A 80 -7.54 2.09 18.65
N THR A 81 -6.69 2.92 18.06
CA THR A 81 -5.51 3.49 18.72
C THR A 81 -5.13 4.82 18.09
N ALA A 82 -4.48 5.70 18.86
CA ALA A 82 -3.92 6.94 18.32
C ALA A 82 -3.09 6.67 17.06
N VAL A 83 -3.30 7.47 16.03
CA VAL A 83 -2.59 7.39 14.75
C VAL A 83 -1.10 7.66 15.00
N ARG A 84 -0.28 6.65 14.75
CA ARG A 84 1.18 6.72 14.81
C ARG A 84 1.75 5.89 13.67
N GLY A 85 2.96 6.24 13.23
CA GLY A 85 3.66 5.60 12.12
C GLY A 85 4.40 6.64 11.30
N THR A 86 4.89 6.22 10.14
CA THR A 86 5.66 7.08 9.25
C THR A 86 4.80 7.65 8.13
N VAL A 87 4.75 8.98 8.01
CA VAL A 87 4.02 9.67 6.93
C VAL A 87 4.48 9.14 5.56
N GLY A 88 3.52 8.76 4.72
CA GLY A 88 3.73 8.09 3.43
C GLY A 88 3.54 6.57 3.48
N HIS A 89 3.63 5.95 4.66
CA HIS A 89 3.40 4.52 4.87
C HIS A 89 2.09 4.23 5.64
N ILE A 90 1.46 5.25 6.21
CA ILE A 90 0.19 5.10 6.94
C ILE A 90 -0.95 4.92 5.95
N ALA A 91 -1.73 3.85 6.15
CA ALA A 91 -2.90 3.55 5.34
C ALA A 91 -4.00 4.63 5.49
N PRO A 92 -4.76 4.94 4.42
CA PRO A 92 -5.73 6.03 4.41
C PRO A 92 -6.86 5.86 5.43
N GLU A 93 -7.37 4.64 5.60
CA GLU A 93 -8.40 4.34 6.60
C GLU A 93 -7.89 4.53 8.03
N TYR A 94 -6.60 4.29 8.26
CA TYR A 94 -6.04 4.43 9.60
C TYR A 94 -5.89 5.91 9.95
N LEU A 95 -5.49 6.74 8.99
CA LEU A 95 -5.46 8.20 9.15
C LEU A 95 -6.85 8.77 9.48
N SER A 96 -7.90 8.27 8.83
CA SER A 96 -9.25 8.84 8.99
C SER A 96 -10.01 8.31 10.20
N THR A 97 -9.79 7.06 10.60
CA THR A 97 -10.59 6.40 11.64
C THR A 97 -9.83 6.10 12.93
N GLY A 98 -8.49 6.10 12.91
CA GLY A 98 -7.68 5.59 14.03
C GLY A 98 -7.77 4.07 14.22
N GLN A 99 -8.38 3.34 13.29
CA GLN A 99 -8.48 1.88 13.32
C GLN A 99 -7.28 1.25 12.61
N SER A 100 -6.49 0.46 13.34
CA SER A 100 -5.35 -0.27 12.80
C SER A 100 -5.64 -1.76 12.74
N SER A 101 -5.19 -2.42 11.67
CA SER A 101 -5.35 -3.86 11.44
C SER A 101 -4.17 -4.41 10.64
N GLU A 102 -4.14 -5.71 10.36
CA GLU A 102 -3.13 -6.31 9.49
C GLU A 102 -3.11 -5.66 8.10
N LYS A 103 -4.26 -5.14 7.63
CA LYS A 103 -4.35 -4.45 6.34
C LYS A 103 -3.66 -3.09 6.33
N THR A 104 -3.44 -2.48 7.49
CA THR A 104 -2.64 -1.25 7.60
C THR A 104 -1.15 -1.54 7.40
N ASP A 105 -0.67 -2.69 7.89
CA ASP A 105 0.69 -3.16 7.63
C ASP A 105 0.88 -3.59 6.17
N VAL A 106 -0.13 -4.24 5.57
CA VAL A 106 -0.10 -4.59 4.13
C VAL A 106 0.09 -3.33 3.26
N PHE A 107 -0.61 -2.23 3.58
CA PHE A 107 -0.42 -0.96 2.88
C PHE A 107 1.02 -0.45 3.02
N GLY A 108 1.55 -0.41 4.25
CA GLY A 108 2.94 -0.02 4.52
C GLY A 108 3.95 -0.91 3.80
N PHE A 109 3.68 -2.21 3.70
CA PHE A 109 4.48 -3.16 2.93
C PHE A 109 4.48 -2.85 1.43
N GLY A 110 3.33 -2.49 0.86
CA GLY A 110 3.26 -2.05 -0.54
C GLY A 110 4.11 -0.81 -0.80
N ILE A 111 4.16 0.14 0.14
CA ILE A 111 5.06 1.30 0.05
C ILE A 111 6.54 0.87 0.18
N LEU A 112 6.87 -0.07 1.07
CA LEU A 112 8.22 -0.66 1.15
C LEU A 112 8.67 -1.29 -0.18
N LEU A 113 7.76 -1.97 -0.91
CA LEU A 113 8.08 -2.48 -2.24
C LEU A 113 8.42 -1.36 -3.23
N LEU A 114 7.69 -0.24 -3.20
CA LEU A 114 8.02 0.93 -4.01
C LEU A 114 9.38 1.52 -3.63
N GLU A 115 9.74 1.55 -2.33
CA GLU A 115 11.06 1.98 -1.89
C GLU A 115 12.17 1.05 -2.43
N LEU A 116 11.92 -0.26 -2.46
CA LEU A 116 12.86 -1.24 -3.04
C LEU A 116 13.01 -1.06 -4.57
N ILE A 117 11.91 -0.86 -5.30
CA ILE A 117 11.96 -0.67 -6.77
C ILE A 117 12.69 0.62 -7.12
N THR A 118 12.38 1.71 -6.42
CA THR A 118 12.80 3.07 -6.81
C THR A 118 14.11 3.49 -6.18
N GLY A 119 14.52 2.84 -5.08
CA GLY A 119 15.64 3.30 -4.24
C GLY A 119 15.33 4.60 -3.48
N MET A 120 14.12 5.14 -3.60
CA MET A 120 13.70 6.42 -3.02
C MET A 120 12.82 6.22 -1.79
N ARG A 121 12.89 7.15 -0.83
CA ARG A 121 11.92 7.16 0.27
C ARG A 121 10.57 7.69 -0.19
N ALA A 122 9.50 7.23 0.44
CA ALA A 122 8.13 7.68 0.14
C ALA A 122 7.98 9.22 0.10
N LEU A 123 8.53 9.94 1.09
CA LEU A 123 8.48 11.41 1.14
C LEU A 123 9.36 12.11 0.09
N GLU A 124 10.46 11.48 -0.34
CA GLU A 124 11.33 12.02 -1.41
C GLU A 124 10.60 11.93 -2.75
N PHE A 125 9.86 10.83 -2.95
CA PHE A 125 9.08 10.58 -4.15
C PHE A 125 7.99 11.65 -4.40
N GLY A 126 7.23 12.03 -3.36
CA GLY A 126 6.22 13.08 -3.47
C GLY A 126 6.79 14.47 -3.79
N LYS A 127 8.06 14.73 -3.46
CA LYS A 127 8.74 15.99 -3.80
C LYS A 127 9.20 16.01 -5.26
N THR A 128 9.69 14.87 -5.77
CA THR A 128 10.17 14.75 -7.15
C THR A 128 9.05 14.86 -8.17
N VAL A 129 7.85 14.36 -7.85
CA VAL A 129 6.70 14.31 -8.78
C VAL A 129 5.89 15.62 -8.78
N SER A 130 6.26 16.63 -7.97
CA SER A 130 5.60 17.95 -7.86
C SER A 130 4.07 17.91 -7.67
N GLN A 131 3.53 16.77 -7.22
CA GLN A 131 2.12 16.60 -6.89
C GLN A 131 2.02 15.84 -5.56
N LYS A 132 1.67 16.57 -4.50
CA LYS A 132 1.42 15.98 -3.18
C LYS A 132 0.23 15.02 -3.30
N GLY A 133 0.39 13.77 -2.86
CA GLY A 133 -0.64 12.73 -2.99
C GLY A 133 -0.57 11.89 -4.28
N ALA A 134 0.26 12.27 -5.27
CA ALA A 134 0.29 11.62 -6.58
C ALA A 134 1.26 10.44 -6.71
N MET A 135 1.90 9.97 -5.62
CA MET A 135 2.85 8.85 -5.77
C MET A 135 2.18 7.62 -6.35
N LEU A 136 1.11 7.14 -5.71
CA LEU A 136 0.39 5.95 -6.17
C LEU A 136 -0.26 6.19 -7.53
N GLU A 137 -0.69 7.42 -7.82
CA GLU A 137 -1.30 7.75 -9.10
C GLU A 137 -0.28 7.77 -10.25
N TRP A 138 0.89 8.35 -10.02
CA TRP A 138 1.99 8.32 -10.96
C TRP A 138 2.50 6.89 -11.18
N VAL A 139 2.61 6.09 -10.12
CA VAL A 139 2.98 4.68 -10.22
C VAL A 139 1.96 3.90 -11.05
N ARG A 140 0.65 4.09 -10.82
CA ARG A 140 -0.41 3.48 -11.63
C ARG A 140 -0.33 3.91 -13.09
N LYS A 141 -0.09 5.20 -13.35
CA LYS A 141 0.08 5.74 -14.71
C LYS A 141 1.24 5.05 -15.42
N LEU A 142 2.41 4.98 -14.80
CA LEU A 142 3.58 4.33 -15.40
C LEU A 142 3.37 2.83 -15.62
N HIS A 143 2.69 2.14 -14.70
CA HIS A 143 2.31 0.74 -14.90
C HIS A 143 1.37 0.59 -16.12
N LYS A 144 0.33 1.43 -16.25
CA LYS A 144 -0.61 1.41 -17.39
C LYS A 144 0.08 1.70 -18.73
N GLU A 145 1.06 2.61 -18.72
CA GLU A 145 1.85 2.97 -19.91
C GLU A 145 2.98 1.96 -20.23
N MET A 146 3.15 0.91 -19.42
CA MET A 146 4.23 -0.08 -19.52
C MET A 146 5.63 0.54 -19.45
N LYS A 147 5.78 1.62 -18.67
CA LYS A 147 7.03 2.38 -18.49
C LYS A 147 7.65 2.13 -17.13
N VAL A 148 7.72 0.86 -16.72
CA VAL A 148 8.23 0.48 -15.38
C VAL A 148 9.69 0.87 -15.18
N GLU A 149 10.47 0.95 -16.26
CA GLU A 149 11.86 1.41 -16.27
C GLU A 149 12.04 2.84 -15.74
N GLU A 150 11.01 3.70 -15.83
CA GLU A 150 11.07 5.07 -15.31
C GLU A 150 10.97 5.10 -13.78
N LEU A 151 10.46 4.02 -13.16
CA LEU A 151 10.40 3.85 -11.71
C LEU A 151 11.66 3.25 -11.12
N VAL A 152 12.38 2.42 -11.89
CA VAL A 152 13.50 1.64 -11.36
C VAL A 152 14.64 2.54 -10.92
N ASP A 153 15.21 2.22 -9.77
CA ASP A 153 16.42 2.85 -9.26
C ASP A 153 17.52 2.91 -10.35
N ARG A 154 17.93 4.13 -10.69
CA ARG A 154 18.91 4.41 -11.76
C ARG A 154 20.25 3.71 -11.50
N GLU A 155 20.55 3.39 -10.25
CA GLU A 155 21.78 2.69 -9.85
C GLU A 155 21.77 1.21 -10.23
N LEU A 156 20.61 0.64 -10.56
CA LEU A 156 20.51 -0.70 -11.16
C LEU A 156 20.85 -0.70 -12.66
N GLY A 157 20.97 0.47 -13.31
CA GLY A 157 21.30 0.57 -14.73
C GLY A 157 20.35 -0.25 -15.62
N THR A 158 20.87 -1.31 -16.24
CA THR A 158 20.10 -2.29 -17.04
C THR A 158 20.12 -3.70 -16.44
N THR A 159 20.64 -3.88 -15.22
CA THR A 159 20.80 -5.19 -14.58
C THR A 159 19.57 -5.54 -13.73
N TYR A 160 18.43 -5.69 -14.39
CA TYR A 160 17.18 -6.17 -13.81
C TYR A 160 16.28 -6.78 -14.90
N ASP A 161 15.39 -7.68 -14.50
CA ASP A 161 14.34 -8.18 -15.39
C ASP A 161 13.11 -7.28 -15.29
N ARG A 162 12.68 -6.72 -16.42
CA ARG A 162 11.49 -5.86 -16.50
C ARG A 162 10.21 -6.60 -16.08
N ILE A 163 10.13 -7.91 -16.32
CA ILE A 163 8.99 -8.73 -15.93
C ILE A 163 8.92 -8.81 -14.41
N GLU A 164 10.03 -9.17 -13.75
CA GLU A 164 10.07 -9.25 -12.28
C GLU A 164 9.79 -7.89 -11.60
N VAL A 165 10.28 -6.78 -12.19
CA VAL A 165 9.93 -5.43 -11.71
C VAL A 165 8.43 -5.18 -11.84
N GLY A 166 7.84 -5.52 -12.99
CA GLY A 166 6.41 -5.40 -13.24
C GLY A 166 5.58 -6.22 -12.25
N GLU A 167 5.99 -7.45 -11.97
CA GLU A 167 5.32 -8.33 -11.00
C GLU A 167 5.37 -7.76 -9.58
N MET A 168 6.55 -7.32 -9.11
CA MET A 168 6.69 -6.69 -7.80
C MET A 168 5.88 -5.39 -7.70
N LEU A 169 5.79 -4.62 -8.80
CA LEU A 169 4.99 -3.42 -8.89
C LEU A 169 3.49 -3.72 -8.80
N GLN A 170 3.03 -4.78 -9.45
CA GLN A 170 1.64 -5.25 -9.33
C GLN A 170 1.31 -5.65 -7.89
N VAL A 171 2.20 -6.38 -7.21
CA VAL A 171 2.04 -6.72 -5.79
C VAL A 171 1.96 -5.44 -4.94
N ALA A 172 2.83 -4.45 -5.19
CA ALA A 172 2.79 -3.17 -4.47
C ALA A 172 1.46 -2.43 -4.68
N LEU A 173 0.92 -2.43 -5.90
CA LEU A 173 -0.36 -1.82 -6.24
C LEU A 173 -1.55 -2.54 -5.61
N LEU A 174 -1.53 -3.88 -5.54
CA LEU A 174 -2.53 -4.68 -4.82
C LEU A 174 -2.51 -4.38 -3.31
N CYS A 175 -1.30 -4.26 -2.74
CA CYS A 175 -1.12 -3.96 -1.32
C CYS A 175 -1.57 -2.54 -0.94
N THR A 176 -1.51 -1.58 -1.88
CA THR A 176 -1.83 -0.16 -1.65
C THR A 176 -3.22 0.26 -2.12
N GLN A 177 -4.12 -0.70 -2.34
CA GLN A 177 -5.50 -0.40 -2.69
C GLN A 177 -6.19 0.41 -1.58
N PHE A 178 -7.04 1.36 -1.99
CA PHE A 178 -7.69 2.27 -1.05
C PHE A 178 -8.54 1.52 -0.02
N LEU A 179 -9.38 0.58 -0.48
CA LEU A 179 -10.22 -0.23 0.38
C LEU A 179 -9.42 -1.38 1.02
N PRO A 180 -9.35 -1.48 2.37
CA PRO A 180 -8.57 -2.52 3.06
C PRO A 180 -9.02 -3.95 2.75
N ALA A 181 -10.30 -4.13 2.44
CA ALA A 181 -10.89 -5.43 2.10
C ALA A 181 -10.30 -6.02 0.81
N HIS A 182 -9.90 -5.17 -0.14
CA HIS A 182 -9.34 -5.64 -1.41
C HIS A 182 -7.84 -5.95 -1.33
N ARG A 183 -7.14 -5.37 -0.34
CA ARG A 183 -5.72 -5.68 -0.09
C ARG A 183 -5.55 -7.15 0.26
N PRO A 184 -4.53 -7.82 -0.32
CA PRO A 184 -4.23 -9.21 -0.02
C PRO A 184 -3.82 -9.41 1.45
N LYS A 185 -3.91 -10.65 1.92
CA LYS A 185 -3.22 -11.08 3.15
C LYS A 185 -1.72 -11.21 2.89
N MET A 186 -0.90 -11.17 3.94
CA MET A 186 0.54 -11.33 3.77
C MET A 186 0.94 -12.74 3.30
N SER A 187 0.16 -13.78 3.64
CA SER A 187 0.31 -15.11 3.02
C SER A 187 0.16 -15.09 1.50
N GLU A 188 -0.87 -14.41 0.98
CA GLU A 188 -1.08 -14.25 -0.47
C GLU A 188 0.05 -13.40 -1.11
N VAL A 189 0.55 -12.37 -0.39
CA VAL A 189 1.68 -11.55 -0.86
C VAL A 189 2.95 -12.39 -1.00
N VAL A 190 3.24 -13.29 -0.04
CA VAL A 190 4.39 -14.21 -0.12
C VAL A 190 4.28 -15.09 -1.36
N GLN A 191 3.11 -15.71 -1.60
CA GLN A 191 2.86 -16.55 -2.78
C GLN A 191 3.12 -15.78 -4.08
N MET A 192 2.55 -14.58 -4.21
CA MET A 192 2.73 -13.75 -5.41
C MET A 192 4.19 -13.35 -5.65
N LEU A 193 4.95 -13.02 -4.61
CA LEU A 193 6.38 -12.69 -4.73
C LEU A 193 7.25 -13.91 -5.04
N GLU A 194 6.80 -15.11 -4.69
CA GLU A 194 7.43 -16.39 -5.02
C GLU A 194 7.06 -16.89 -6.42
N GLY A 195 6.16 -16.20 -7.11
CA GLY A 195 5.79 -16.46 -8.50
C GLY A 195 4.48 -17.22 -8.71
N ASP A 196 3.63 -17.31 -7.68
CA ASP A 196 2.34 -18.04 -7.73
C ASP A 196 1.13 -17.13 -7.51
N GLY A 197 0.07 -17.30 -8.30
CA GLY A 197 -1.23 -16.65 -8.12
C GLY A 197 -1.32 -15.15 -8.44
N LEU A 198 -0.24 -14.48 -8.87
CA LEU A 198 -0.25 -13.05 -9.14
C LEU A 198 -1.15 -12.69 -10.32
N ALA A 199 -1.09 -13.43 -11.43
CA ALA A 199 -1.85 -13.12 -12.64
C ALA A 199 -3.37 -13.19 -12.38
N GLU A 200 -3.81 -14.23 -11.67
CA GLU A 200 -5.20 -14.46 -11.27
C GLU A 200 -5.67 -13.37 -10.31
N ARG A 201 -4.86 -13.05 -9.29
CA ARG A 201 -5.20 -12.01 -8.31
C ARG A 201 -5.29 -10.64 -8.96
N TRP A 202 -4.34 -10.33 -9.84
CA TRP A 202 -4.32 -9.08 -10.58
C TRP A 202 -5.56 -8.94 -11.46
N ALA A 203 -5.93 -9.97 -12.23
CA ALA A 203 -7.15 -9.98 -13.03
C ALA A 203 -8.42 -9.78 -12.18
N ALA A 204 -8.52 -10.47 -11.04
CA ALA A 204 -9.67 -10.35 -10.14
C ALA A 204 -9.87 -8.92 -9.59
N SER A 205 -8.77 -8.21 -9.34
CA SER A 205 -8.82 -6.84 -8.80
C SER A 205 -9.42 -5.81 -9.77
N HIS A 206 -9.25 -5.99 -11.08
CA HIS A 206 -9.79 -5.10 -12.12
C HIS A 206 -11.28 -5.34 -12.39
N ASN A 207 -11.74 -6.56 -12.14
CA ASN A 207 -13.17 -6.88 -12.25
C ASN A 207 -13.98 -6.20 -11.13
N HIS A 208 -13.40 -6.03 -9.94
CA HIS A 208 -14.07 -5.33 -8.84
C HIS A 208 -14.23 -3.83 -9.13
N SER A 209 -13.27 -3.17 -9.78
CA SER A 209 -13.41 -1.75 -10.16
C SER A 209 -14.58 -1.48 -11.12
N HIS A 210 -14.93 -2.41 -12.00
CA HIS A 210 -16.07 -2.27 -12.91
C HIS A 210 -17.44 -2.33 -12.19
N PHE A 211 -17.56 -3.11 -11.11
CA PHE A 211 -18.82 -3.20 -10.34
C PHE A 211 -19.11 -1.96 -9.49
N TYR A 212 -18.08 -1.28 -8.97
CA TYR A 212 -18.28 -0.03 -8.23
C TYR A 212 -18.73 1.12 -9.14
N HIS A 213 -18.21 1.21 -10.37
CA HIS A 213 -18.67 2.20 -11.34
C HIS A 213 -20.11 1.96 -11.81
N ALA A 214 -20.52 0.69 -11.96
CA ALA A 214 -21.89 0.33 -12.34
C ALA A 214 -22.92 0.61 -11.23
N ASN A 215 -22.57 0.38 -9.96
CA ASN A 215 -23.48 0.61 -8.83
C ASN A 215 -23.70 2.10 -8.50
N MET A 216 -22.77 2.98 -8.88
CA MET A 216 -22.96 4.42 -8.73
C MET A 216 -23.95 5.01 -9.75
N SER A 217 -24.19 4.31 -10.86
CA SER A 217 -25.16 4.69 -11.90
C SER A 217 -26.61 4.29 -11.58
N TYR A 218 -26.86 3.44 -10.56
CA TYR A 218 -28.18 2.82 -10.32
C TYR A 218 -28.73 3.04 -8.90
N ARG A 219 -28.44 4.19 -8.27
CA ARG A 219 -29.16 4.60 -7.05
C ARG A 219 -30.41 5.41 -7.40
N SER A 220 -31.52 4.73 -7.68
CA SER A 220 -32.86 5.33 -7.55
C SER A 220 -33.31 5.26 -6.09
N ILE A 221 -33.51 6.42 -5.45
CA ILE A 221 -34.14 6.49 -4.13
C ILE A 221 -35.64 6.69 -4.34
N THR A 222 -36.43 5.71 -3.96
CA THR A 222 -37.88 5.83 -3.81
C THR A 222 -38.19 6.20 -2.36
N SER A 223 -38.80 7.37 -2.13
CA SER A 223 -39.39 7.73 -0.85
C SER A 223 -40.91 7.73 -0.97
N THR A 224 -41.58 7.11 0.00
CA THR A 224 -43.03 7.12 0.19
C THR A 224 -43.39 8.16 1.25
N ASP A 225 -44.19 9.16 0.87
CA ASP A 225 -44.74 10.12 1.81
C ASP A 225 -46.07 9.62 2.39
N ALA A 226 -46.50 10.18 3.53
CA ALA A 226 -47.63 9.71 4.36
C ALA A 226 -49.03 9.79 3.71
N ASN A 227 -49.14 10.09 2.41
CA ASN A 227 -50.37 10.10 1.63
C ASN A 227 -50.43 9.03 0.51
N GLY A 228 -49.45 8.12 0.42
CA GLY A 228 -49.56 6.93 -0.43
C GLY A 228 -49.23 7.08 -1.92
N ASP A 229 -48.68 8.22 -2.36
CA ASP A 229 -48.22 8.40 -3.74
C ASP A 229 -46.70 8.19 -3.87
N ASN A 230 -46.29 7.32 -4.79
CA ASN A 230 -44.89 7.10 -5.15
C ASN A 230 -44.40 8.18 -6.13
N GLN A 231 -43.43 9.01 -5.73
CA GLN A 231 -42.71 9.88 -6.67
C GLN A 231 -41.33 9.31 -7.01
N THR A 232 -41.14 8.95 -8.27
CA THR A 232 -39.83 8.65 -8.87
C THR A 232 -39.21 9.94 -9.37
N LYS A 233 -38.13 10.41 -8.73
CA LYS A 233 -37.32 11.52 -9.25
C LYS A 233 -36.16 10.96 -10.08
N HIS A 234 -36.17 11.23 -11.38
CA HIS A 234 -35.01 11.01 -12.25
C HIS A 234 -34.10 12.23 -12.18
N LEU A 235 -32.92 12.10 -11.56
CA LEU A 235 -31.85 13.06 -11.77
C LEU A 235 -31.21 12.78 -13.14
N PHE A 236 -31.50 13.63 -14.12
CA PHE A 236 -30.77 13.65 -15.38
C PHE A 236 -29.36 14.21 -15.13
N GLY A 237 -28.36 13.34 -15.12
CA GLY A 237 -26.96 13.72 -15.33
C GLY A 237 -26.72 13.85 -16.83
N SER A 238 -26.55 15.09 -17.31
CA SER A 238 -26.17 15.37 -18.69
C SER A 238 -24.75 14.89 -18.95
N SER A 239 -24.50 14.39 -20.16
CA SER A 239 -23.20 13.98 -20.67
C SER A 239 -22.20 15.14 -20.70
N GLY A 240 -21.01 14.92 -20.14
CA GLY A 240 -19.84 15.80 -20.25
C GLY A 240 -19.34 16.25 -18.88
N PHE A 241 -18.02 16.42 -18.77
CA PHE A 241 -17.23 16.95 -17.64
C PHE A 241 -16.52 15.92 -16.75
N ASP A 242 -15.27 15.67 -17.13
CA ASP A 242 -14.02 15.82 -16.37
C ASP A 242 -13.99 15.37 -14.89
N ASP A 243 -13.11 14.40 -14.65
CA ASP A 243 -12.65 13.92 -13.34
C ASP A 243 -11.88 15.01 -12.59
N GLU A 244 -12.56 15.86 -11.83
CA GLU A 244 -11.96 16.55 -10.68
C GLU A 244 -12.93 16.58 -9.48
N ASP A 245 -12.35 16.25 -8.32
CA ASP A 245 -12.69 16.75 -6.99
C ASP A 245 -13.38 15.78 -6.01
N ASP A 246 -12.54 15.12 -5.19
CA ASP A 246 -12.86 14.75 -3.80
C ASP A 246 -11.58 14.40 -2.99
N ASN A 247 -10.52 15.20 -3.13
CA ASN A 247 -9.23 14.97 -2.43
C ASN A 247 -8.76 16.13 -1.53
N HIS A 248 -9.56 17.19 -1.39
CA HIS A 248 -9.18 18.35 -0.57
C HIS A 248 -9.24 18.13 0.95
N ALA A 249 -9.72 16.98 1.44
CA ALA A 249 -9.80 16.70 2.87
C ALA A 249 -8.46 16.28 3.53
N LEU A 250 -7.42 15.95 2.74
CA LEU A 250 -6.15 15.44 3.27
C LEU A 250 -5.18 16.53 3.75
N ASP A 251 -5.39 17.80 3.36
CA ASP A 251 -4.43 18.88 3.63
C ASP A 251 -4.58 19.52 5.02
N SER A 252 -5.70 19.33 5.73
CA SER A 252 -5.90 19.93 7.07
C SER A 252 -5.33 19.11 8.23
N PHE A 253 -5.16 17.79 8.06
CA PHE A 253 -4.72 16.90 9.14
C PHE A 253 -3.20 16.71 9.25
N ALA A 254 -2.43 17.19 8.27
CA ALA A 254 -0.98 17.01 8.23
C ALA A 254 -0.19 17.87 9.24
N MET A 255 -0.86 18.77 9.98
CA MET A 255 -0.18 19.77 10.82
C MET A 255 -0.10 19.44 12.33
N GLU A 256 -0.62 18.31 12.82
CA GLU A 256 -0.74 18.06 14.28
C GLU A 256 -0.26 16.70 14.81
N LEU A 257 0.75 16.07 14.19
CA LEU A 257 1.31 14.80 14.70
C LEU A 257 2.67 14.94 15.41
N SER A 258 2.85 16.00 16.21
CA SER A 258 3.90 16.06 17.24
C SER A 258 3.30 16.33 18.62
N GLY A 259 2.68 15.32 19.22
CA GLY A 259 2.40 15.31 20.66
C GLY A 259 3.65 14.95 21.47
N PRO A 260 3.81 15.50 22.70
CA PRO A 260 5.04 15.35 23.47
C PRO A 260 5.26 13.92 24.00
N ARG A 261 6.55 13.60 24.18
CA ARG A 261 7.09 12.32 24.66
C ARG A 261 6.69 12.00 26.08
#